data_AF-A0A7C5F437-F1
#
_entry.id   AF-A0A7C5F437-F1
#
_cell.length_a   1.000
_cell.length_b   1.000
_cell.length_c   1.000
_cell.angle_alpha   90.00
_cell.angle_beta   90.00
_cell.angle_gamma   90.00
#
_symmetry.space_group_name_H-M   'P 1'
#
loop_
_entity.id
_entity.type
_entity.pdbx_description
1 polymer ?
#
loop_
_entity_poly.entity_id
_entity_poly.type
_entity_poly.pdbx_seq_one_letter_code
_entity_poly.pdbx_strand_id
1 'polypeptide(L)'
;MPPPAVKTYRDLVCYEWAKTIARSSGFKDNFAFIMSKMSKLKTGELHMSDIVREDRLMAVEGFNECAYCGGTGELSWDHLVPTSKGGPNAISNHVPACRSCNSSKGDRDALEWYRARKGVYIPRLVWGKYLKLIYESWEKQGILDHPLPPDERDRWSGLRVE
;
A
#
# COMPACT_ATOMS: atom_id res chain seq x y z
N MET A 1 2.14 -2.93 14.93
CA MET A 1 2.54 -4.31 14.57
C MET A 1 1.27 -5.09 14.25
N PRO A 2 1.25 -5.95 13.22
CA PRO A 2 0.11 -6.80 12.92
C PRO A 2 -0.25 -7.71 14.12
N PRO A 3 -1.55 -7.94 14.42
CA PRO A 3 -1.97 -8.73 15.57
C PRO A 3 -1.59 -10.22 15.42
N PRO A 4 -1.64 -11.02 16.51
CA PRO A 4 -1.35 -12.46 16.46
C PRO A 4 -2.23 -13.26 15.49
N ALA A 5 -3.41 -12.73 15.14
CA ALA A 5 -4.32 -13.33 14.16
C ALA A 5 -3.78 -13.26 12.72
N VAL A 6 -2.84 -12.37 12.42
CA VAL A 6 -2.15 -12.32 11.12
C VAL A 6 -1.10 -13.41 11.13
N LYS A 7 -1.22 -14.46 10.31
CA LYS A 7 -0.31 -15.62 10.29
C LYS A 7 0.34 -15.85 8.94
N THR A 8 -0.28 -15.42 7.85
CA THR A 8 0.21 -15.61 6.48
C THR A 8 0.43 -14.29 5.75
N TYR A 9 1.05 -14.35 4.57
CA TYR A 9 1.16 -13.20 3.66
C TYR A 9 -0.22 -12.64 3.27
N ARG A 10 -1.19 -13.51 3.00
CA ARG A 10 -2.59 -13.14 2.74
C ARG A 10 -3.18 -12.39 3.92
N ASP A 11 -3.01 -12.93 5.13
CA ASP A 11 -3.53 -12.28 6.33
C ASP A 11 -2.98 -10.87 6.51
N LEU A 12 -1.69 -10.67 6.23
CA LEU A 12 -1.03 -9.38 6.37
C LEU A 12 -1.64 -8.33 5.44
N VAL A 13 -1.74 -8.63 4.14
CA VAL A 13 -2.31 -7.66 3.19
C VAL A 13 -3.79 -7.43 3.44
N CYS A 14 -4.57 -8.48 3.73
CA CYS A 14 -5.99 -8.35 4.06
C CYS A 14 -6.21 -7.51 5.32
N TYR A 15 -5.36 -7.65 6.33
CA TYR A 15 -5.42 -6.85 7.56
C TYR A 15 -5.12 -5.37 7.30
N GLU A 16 -4.06 -5.08 6.55
CA GLU A 16 -3.70 -3.70 6.20
C GLU A 16 -4.74 -3.04 5.27
N TRP A 17 -5.31 -3.81 4.34
CA TRP A 17 -6.42 -3.33 3.52
C TRP A 17 -7.69 -3.06 4.36
N ALA A 18 -8.01 -3.95 5.30
CA ALA A 18 -9.13 -3.76 6.22
C ALA A 18 -8.98 -2.49 7.07
N LYS A 19 -7.76 -2.12 7.49
CA LYS A 19 -7.48 -0.84 8.17
C LYS A 19 -7.79 0.36 7.27
N THR A 20 -7.46 0.28 5.98
CA THR A 20 -7.79 1.33 5.00
C THR A 20 -9.30 1.48 4.84
N ILE A 21 -10.04 0.36 4.76
CA ILE A 21 -11.52 0.38 4.72
C ILE A 21 -12.06 1.03 6.00
N ALA A 22 -11.64 0.56 7.18
CA ALA A 22 -12.10 1.05 8.47
C ALA A 22 -11.96 2.57 8.60
N ARG A 23 -10.80 3.12 8.22
CA ARG A 23 -10.57 4.58 8.18
C ARG A 23 -11.54 5.30 7.26
N SER A 24 -11.66 4.83 6.02
CA SER A 24 -12.54 5.46 5.02
C SER A 24 -14.02 5.40 5.39
N SER A 25 -14.42 4.44 6.22
CA SER A 25 -15.79 4.27 6.72
C SER A 25 -16.04 4.95 8.07
N GLY A 26 -15.09 5.71 8.62
CA GLY A 26 -15.24 6.37 9.93
C GLY A 26 -15.11 5.43 11.14
N PHE A 27 -14.69 4.18 10.93
CA PHE A 27 -14.43 3.16 11.96
C PHE A 27 -12.93 3.01 12.25
N LYS A 28 -12.17 4.09 12.17
CA LYS A 28 -10.72 4.09 12.42
C LYS A 28 -10.43 3.43 13.78
N ASP A 29 -9.44 2.55 13.78
CA ASP A 29 -8.97 1.79 14.96
C ASP A 29 -10.03 0.86 15.61
N ASN A 30 -11.22 0.70 15.02
CA ASN A 30 -12.21 -0.27 15.48
C ASN A 30 -11.77 -1.70 15.11
N PHE A 31 -11.19 -2.39 16.11
CA PHE A 31 -10.60 -3.71 15.92
C PHE A 31 -11.62 -4.75 15.41
N ALA A 32 -12.84 -4.78 15.95
CA ALA A 32 -13.87 -5.72 15.53
C ALA A 32 -14.28 -5.50 14.07
N PHE A 33 -14.42 -4.24 13.66
CA PHE A 33 -14.70 -3.88 12.27
C PHE A 33 -13.55 -4.29 11.34
N ILE A 34 -12.30 -4.01 11.72
CA ILE A 34 -11.11 -4.39 10.94
C ILE A 34 -11.05 -5.91 10.77
N MET A 35 -11.20 -6.68 11.85
CA MET A 35 -11.16 -8.14 11.80
C MET A 35 -12.32 -8.72 10.96
N SER A 36 -13.51 -8.13 11.05
CA SER A 36 -14.65 -8.50 10.18
C SER A 36 -14.31 -8.29 8.70
N LYS A 37 -13.78 -7.12 8.32
CA LYS A 37 -13.38 -6.84 6.93
C LYS A 37 -12.24 -7.74 6.45
N MET A 38 -11.25 -7.99 7.30
CA MET A 38 -10.16 -8.93 7.01
C MET A 38 -10.71 -10.32 6.70
N SER A 39 -11.67 -10.82 7.50
CA SER A 39 -12.30 -12.12 7.24
C SER A 39 -12.99 -12.16 5.88
N LYS A 40 -13.75 -11.12 5.53
CA LYS A 40 -14.43 -11.03 4.23
C LYS A 40 -13.48 -10.96 3.04
N LEU A 41 -12.34 -10.29 3.20
CA LEU A 41 -11.29 -10.24 2.18
C LEU A 41 -10.65 -11.62 1.97
N LYS A 42 -10.43 -12.37 3.05
CA LYS A 42 -9.85 -13.71 2.97
C LYS A 42 -10.78 -14.73 2.30
N THR A 43 -12.08 -14.61 2.54
CA THR A 43 -13.08 -15.53 1.95
C THR A 43 -13.50 -15.13 0.55
N GLY A 44 -13.10 -13.96 0.06
CA GLY A 44 -13.55 -13.41 -1.22
C GLY A 44 -14.97 -12.83 -1.19
N GLU A 45 -15.61 -12.69 -0.03
CA GLU A 45 -16.88 -11.94 0.09
C GLU A 45 -16.66 -10.43 -0.17
N LEU A 46 -15.43 -9.96 0.05
CA LEU A 46 -14.96 -8.62 -0.27
C LEU A 46 -13.69 -8.70 -1.11
N HIS A 47 -13.55 -7.81 -2.10
CA HIS A 47 -12.35 -7.71 -2.93
C HIS A 47 -11.68 -6.34 -2.76
N MET A 48 -10.36 -6.31 -2.94
CA MET A 48 -9.61 -5.06 -3.04
C MET A 48 -10.05 -4.34 -4.32
N SER A 49 -10.42 -3.07 -4.22
CA SER A 49 -10.99 -2.31 -5.34
C SER A 49 -10.03 -2.26 -6.53
N ASP A 50 -10.56 -2.48 -7.74
CA ASP A 50 -9.72 -2.59 -8.94
C ASP A 50 -9.12 -1.28 -9.42
N ILE A 51 -9.89 -0.22 -9.21
CA ILE A 51 -9.60 1.15 -9.54
C ILE A 51 -9.69 1.86 -8.21
N VAL A 52 -8.56 2.32 -7.68
CA VAL A 52 -8.67 3.42 -6.70
C VAL A 52 -9.32 4.55 -7.48
N ARG A 53 -10.42 5.13 -6.99
CA ARG A 53 -11.12 6.26 -7.64
C ARG A 53 -10.13 7.33 -8.10
N GLU A 54 -9.04 7.47 -7.36
CA GLU A 54 -7.86 8.25 -7.65
C GLU A 54 -7.20 7.93 -9.00
N ASP A 55 -7.04 6.67 -9.43
CA ASP A 55 -6.47 6.30 -10.76
C ASP A 55 -7.27 6.87 -11.91
N ARG A 56 -8.60 6.80 -11.80
CA ARG A 56 -9.51 7.36 -12.80
C ARG A 56 -9.41 8.89 -12.82
N LEU A 57 -9.28 9.52 -11.65
CA LEU A 57 -9.06 10.96 -11.56
C LEU A 57 -7.69 11.36 -12.13
N MET A 58 -6.61 10.62 -11.87
CA MET A 58 -5.29 10.90 -12.50
C MET A 58 -5.35 10.86 -14.01
N ALA A 59 -6.03 9.84 -14.55
CA ALA A 59 -6.08 9.60 -15.98
C ALA A 59 -6.91 10.66 -16.72
N VAL A 60 -7.90 11.25 -16.05
CA VAL A 60 -8.81 12.24 -16.64
C VAL A 60 -8.34 13.68 -16.39
N GLU A 61 -7.90 13.99 -15.18
CA GLU A 61 -7.62 15.37 -14.72
C GLU A 61 -6.13 15.70 -14.69
N GLY A 62 -5.26 14.70 -14.87
CA GLY A 62 -3.83 14.82 -14.57
C GLY A 62 -3.58 14.81 -13.06
N PHE A 63 -2.33 15.04 -12.67
CA PHE A 63 -1.97 15.15 -11.27
C PHE A 63 -1.16 16.42 -11.06
N ASN A 64 -1.62 17.27 -10.14
CA ASN A 64 -1.01 18.58 -9.86
C ASN A 64 -0.17 18.59 -8.58
N GLU A 65 -0.18 17.48 -7.82
CA GLU A 65 0.48 17.35 -6.53
C GLU A 65 1.29 16.05 -6.43
N CYS A 66 2.39 16.09 -5.70
CA CYS A 66 3.18 14.91 -5.38
C CYS A 66 2.37 13.96 -4.49
N ALA A 67 2.15 12.73 -4.92
CA ALA A 67 1.41 11.71 -4.17
C ALA A 67 2.07 11.32 -2.84
N TYR A 68 3.31 11.75 -2.59
CA TYR A 68 4.03 11.50 -1.35
C TYR A 68 3.99 12.66 -0.34
N CYS A 69 4.00 13.91 -0.80
CA CYS A 69 4.11 15.08 0.08
C CYS A 69 3.07 16.17 -0.15
N GLY A 70 2.19 16.04 -1.15
CA GLY A 70 1.21 17.06 -1.55
C GLY A 70 1.82 18.29 -2.24
N GLY A 71 3.14 18.36 -2.40
CA GLY A 71 3.79 19.51 -3.03
C GLY A 71 3.46 19.61 -4.52
N THR A 72 3.23 20.83 -4.99
CA THR A 72 3.00 21.14 -6.41
C THR A 72 4.31 21.41 -7.15
N GLY A 73 4.28 21.42 -8.49
CA GLY A 73 5.43 21.75 -9.34
C GLY A 73 5.66 20.73 -10.45
N GLU A 74 6.91 20.59 -10.90
CA GLU A 74 7.28 19.55 -11.86
C GLU A 74 7.18 18.16 -11.22
N LEU A 75 6.31 17.33 -11.78
CA LEU A 75 6.07 15.97 -11.32
C LEU A 75 6.51 14.98 -12.39
N SER A 76 7.04 13.85 -11.91
CA SER A 76 7.42 12.70 -12.72
C SER A 76 6.70 11.45 -12.20
N TRP A 77 6.50 10.45 -13.06
CA TRP A 77 6.04 9.14 -12.62
C TRP A 77 7.15 8.41 -11.87
N ASP A 78 6.85 7.93 -10.68
CA ASP A 78 7.71 7.06 -9.86
C ASP A 78 7.05 5.69 -9.66
N HIS A 79 7.86 4.63 -9.59
CA HIS A 79 7.40 3.27 -9.31
C HIS A 79 7.33 3.03 -7.80
N LEU A 80 6.18 2.62 -7.28
CA LEU A 80 6.03 2.26 -5.86
C LEU A 80 6.94 1.10 -5.46
N VAL A 81 7.05 0.09 -6.33
CA VAL A 81 8.06 -0.96 -6.29
C VAL A 81 8.98 -0.77 -7.50
N PRO A 82 10.27 -0.45 -7.32
CA PRO A 82 11.21 -0.27 -8.43
C PRO A 82 11.27 -1.49 -9.35
N THR A 83 11.51 -1.27 -10.64
CA THR A 83 11.69 -2.35 -11.63
C THR A 83 12.88 -3.25 -11.28
N SER A 84 13.93 -2.68 -10.67
CA SER A 84 15.09 -3.41 -10.13
C SER A 84 14.72 -4.41 -9.01
N LYS A 85 13.55 -4.23 -8.37
CA LYS A 85 12.99 -5.14 -7.36
C LYS A 85 11.80 -5.97 -7.88
N GLY A 86 11.63 -6.03 -9.20
CA GLY A 86 10.57 -6.83 -9.85
C GLY A 86 9.21 -6.14 -9.89
N GLY A 87 9.12 -4.84 -9.58
CA GLY A 87 7.88 -4.08 -9.75
C GLY A 87 7.51 -3.93 -11.23
N PRO A 88 6.22 -4.02 -11.60
CA PRO A 88 5.80 -3.94 -12.99
C PRO A 88 5.90 -2.51 -13.51
N ASN A 89 6.22 -2.34 -14.80
CA ASN A 89 6.13 -1.04 -15.47
C ASN A 89 4.68 -0.79 -15.93
N ALA A 90 3.79 -0.53 -14.98
CA ALA A 90 2.36 -0.37 -15.21
C ALA A 90 1.79 0.76 -14.34
N ILE A 91 0.66 1.35 -14.77
CA ILE A 91 -0.01 2.44 -14.07
C ILE A 91 -0.40 2.08 -12.63
N SER A 92 -0.68 0.81 -12.36
CA SER A 92 -0.94 0.30 -11.01
C SER A 92 0.25 0.47 -10.06
N ASN A 93 1.47 0.52 -10.60
CA ASN A 93 2.73 0.74 -9.88
C ASN A 93 3.22 2.19 -9.95
N HIS A 94 2.55 3.07 -10.67
CA HIS A 94 2.99 4.46 -10.83
C HIS A 94 2.23 5.43 -9.94
N VAL A 95 2.96 6.39 -9.39
CA VAL A 95 2.40 7.57 -8.72
C VAL A 95 3.18 8.83 -9.12
N PRO A 96 2.55 10.01 -9.15
CA PRO A 96 3.24 11.25 -9.42
C PRO A 96 4.08 11.67 -8.22
N ALA A 97 5.33 12.02 -8.48
CA ALA A 97 6.29 12.40 -7.46
C ALA A 97 7.10 13.62 -7.90
N CYS A 98 7.30 14.56 -6.98
CA CYS A 98 8.24 15.66 -7.19
C CYS A 98 9.67 15.14 -7.19
N ARG A 99 10.60 15.89 -7.82
CA ARG A 99 12.02 15.53 -7.91
C ARG A 99 12.65 15.17 -6.56
N SER A 100 12.35 15.94 -5.52
CA SER A 100 12.90 15.72 -4.17
C SER A 100 12.45 14.38 -3.57
N CYS A 101 11.15 14.08 -3.64
CA CYS A 101 10.62 12.80 -3.13
C CYS A 101 11.11 11.61 -3.96
N ASN A 102 11.05 11.73 -5.30
CA ASN A 102 11.49 10.67 -6.20
C ASN A 102 12.97 10.33 -5.98
N SER A 103 13.84 11.36 -5.95
CA SER A 103 15.27 11.18 -5.67
C SER A 103 15.55 10.67 -4.27
N SER A 104 14.78 11.11 -3.26
CA SER A 104 14.91 10.62 -1.88
C SER A 104 14.54 9.15 -1.77
N LYS A 105 13.50 8.70 -2.47
CA LYS A 105 13.09 7.28 -2.49
C LYS A 105 14.15 6.41 -3.15
N GLY A 106 14.58 6.79 -4.35
CA GLY A 106 15.57 6.04 -5.14
C GLY A 106 15.10 4.61 -5.41
N ASP A 107 16.03 3.64 -5.29
CA ASP A 107 15.77 2.22 -5.53
C ASP A 107 15.09 1.48 -4.35
N ARG A 108 14.58 2.22 -3.36
CA ARG A 108 13.75 1.64 -2.30
C ARG A 108 12.32 1.47 -2.79
N ASP A 109 11.68 0.40 -2.34
CA ASP A 109 10.22 0.34 -2.44
C ASP A 109 9.58 1.37 -1.50
N ALA A 110 8.30 1.68 -1.74
CA ALA A 110 7.59 2.68 -0.96
C ALA A 110 7.59 2.34 0.54
N LEU A 111 7.37 1.07 0.90
CA LEU A 111 7.33 0.61 2.29
C LEU A 111 8.67 0.84 3.00
N GLU A 112 9.77 0.40 2.40
CA GLU A 112 11.13 0.59 2.91
C GLU A 112 11.45 2.08 3.08
N TRP A 113 11.06 2.91 2.11
CA TRP A 113 11.29 4.35 2.16
C TRP A 113 10.51 5.02 3.29
N TYR A 114 9.22 4.69 3.46
CA TYR A 114 8.41 5.25 4.55
C TYR A 114 8.85 4.74 5.92
N ARG A 115 9.24 3.47 6.03
CA ARG A 115 9.77 2.91 7.28
C ARG A 115 11.02 3.64 7.75
N ALA A 116 11.88 4.06 6.83
CA ALA A 116 13.08 4.84 7.15
C ALA A 116 12.77 6.29 7.60
N ARG A 117 11.54 6.79 7.38
CA ARG A 117 11.12 8.17 7.67
C ARG A 117 10.26 8.21 8.93
N LYS A 118 10.84 8.63 10.06
CA LYS A 118 10.09 8.78 11.31
C LYS A 118 9.02 9.86 11.20
N GLY A 119 7.80 9.55 11.63
CA GLY A 119 6.71 10.53 11.77
C GLY A 119 5.99 10.90 10.48
N VAL A 120 6.32 10.26 9.35
CA VAL A 120 5.65 10.51 8.07
C VAL A 120 4.47 9.56 7.90
N TYR A 121 3.34 10.10 7.43
CA TYR A 121 2.17 9.33 7.07
C TYR A 121 2.27 8.86 5.62
N ILE A 122 1.87 7.62 5.35
CA ILE A 122 1.72 7.06 4.02
C ILE A 122 0.36 7.50 3.49
N PRO A 123 0.29 8.26 2.39
CA PRO A 123 -0.98 8.66 1.81
C PRO A 123 -1.80 7.44 1.41
N ARG A 124 -3.12 7.49 1.65
CA ARG A 124 -4.04 6.38 1.37
C ARG A 124 -3.91 5.82 -0.03
N LEU A 125 -3.77 6.70 -1.03
CA LEU A 125 -3.59 6.34 -2.43
C LEU A 125 -2.35 5.46 -2.63
N VAL A 126 -1.22 5.91 -2.11
CA VAL A 126 0.07 5.21 -2.18
C VAL A 126 -0.04 3.85 -1.49
N TRP A 127 -0.65 3.82 -0.30
CA TRP A 127 -0.80 2.59 0.46
C TRP A 127 -1.73 1.58 -0.21
N GLY A 128 -2.87 2.03 -0.74
CA GLY A 128 -3.80 1.17 -1.48
C GLY A 128 -3.15 0.54 -2.69
N LYS A 129 -2.47 1.31 -3.53
CA LYS A 129 -1.73 0.77 -4.67
C LYS A 129 -0.65 -0.23 -4.24
N TYR A 130 0.16 0.14 -3.24
CA TYR A 130 1.24 -0.71 -2.75
C TYR A 130 0.71 -2.06 -2.24
N LEU A 131 -0.34 -2.07 -1.42
CA LEU A 131 -0.95 -3.30 -0.93
C LEU A 131 -1.42 -4.22 -2.05
N LYS A 132 -2.07 -3.66 -3.08
CA LYS A 132 -2.56 -4.43 -4.23
C LYS A 132 -1.40 -5.03 -5.02
N LEU A 133 -0.37 -4.25 -5.32
CA LEU A 133 0.82 -4.72 -6.04
C LEU A 133 1.50 -5.87 -5.32
N ILE A 134 1.64 -5.77 -4.00
CA ILE A 134 2.26 -6.81 -3.19
C ILE A 134 1.37 -8.06 -3.13
N TYR A 135 0.05 -7.89 -2.99
CA TYR A 135 -0.90 -9.02 -3.07
C TYR A 135 -0.75 -9.78 -4.38
N GLU A 136 -0.83 -9.09 -5.52
CA GLU A 136 -0.73 -9.70 -6.85
C GLU A 136 0.63 -10.36 -7.08
N SER A 137 1.71 -9.73 -6.60
CA SER A 137 3.07 -10.28 -6.66
C SER A 137 3.19 -11.58 -5.86
N TRP A 138 2.68 -11.61 -4.62
CA TRP A 138 2.69 -12.79 -3.77
C TRP A 138 1.74 -13.89 -4.25
N GLU A 139 0.63 -13.51 -4.87
CA GLU A 139 -0.30 -14.44 -5.52
C GLU A 139 0.38 -15.15 -6.69
N LYS A 140 1.05 -14.38 -7.57
CA LYS A 140 1.79 -14.92 -8.71
C LYS A 140 2.94 -15.85 -8.28
N GLN A 141 3.55 -15.57 -7.13
CA GLN A 141 4.59 -16.42 -6.54
C GLN A 141 4.02 -17.66 -5.82
N GLY A 142 2.70 -17.73 -5.61
CA GLY A 142 2.05 -18.83 -4.91
C GLY A 142 2.31 -18.85 -3.40
N ILE A 143 2.69 -17.72 -2.79
CA ILE A 143 3.12 -17.68 -1.38
C ILE A 143 2.09 -17.05 -0.42
N LEU A 144 0.93 -16.62 -0.92
CA LEU A 144 -0.08 -15.94 -0.10
C LEU A 144 -0.45 -16.71 1.17
N ASP A 145 -0.55 -18.02 1.08
CA ASP A 145 -0.96 -18.86 2.21
C ASP A 145 0.22 -19.46 2.99
N HIS A 146 1.46 -19.08 2.63
CA HIS A 146 2.64 -19.46 3.41
C HIS A 146 2.69 -18.71 4.76
N PRO A 147 3.32 -19.31 5.79
CA PRO A 147 3.56 -18.62 7.06
C PRO A 147 4.31 -17.32 6.86
N LEU A 148 3.86 -16.26 7.55
CA LEU A 148 4.49 -14.94 7.53
C LEU A 148 5.76 -14.96 8.38
N PRO A 149 6.95 -14.77 7.79
CA PRO A 149 8.20 -14.74 8.53
C PRO A 149 8.26 -13.58 9.53
N PRO A 150 8.99 -13.70 10.66
CA PRO A 150 9.10 -12.63 11.65
C PRO A 150 9.71 -11.34 11.10
N ASP A 151 10.71 -11.44 10.23
CA ASP A 151 11.35 -10.32 9.55
C ASP A 151 10.37 -9.60 8.61
N GLU A 152 9.58 -10.35 7.84
CA GLU A 152 8.52 -9.75 7.03
C GLU A 152 7.45 -9.11 7.92
N ARG A 153 7.01 -9.74 9.00
CA ARG A 153 6.08 -9.08 9.95
C ARG A 153 6.66 -7.79 10.51
N ASP A 154 7.95 -7.80 10.86
CA ASP A 154 8.62 -6.64 11.40
C ASP A 154 8.65 -5.51 10.36
N ARG A 155 8.96 -5.79 9.09
CA ARG A 155 8.98 -4.80 7.99
C ARG A 155 7.71 -3.92 7.95
N TRP A 156 6.55 -4.49 8.26
CA TRP A 156 5.25 -3.82 8.21
C TRP A 156 4.82 -3.16 9.54
N SER A 157 5.67 -3.24 10.57
CA SER A 157 5.38 -2.66 11.88
C SER A 157 5.68 -1.16 11.95
N GLY A 158 4.87 -0.43 12.72
CA GLY A 158 5.09 1.00 13.00
C GLY A 158 4.67 1.95 11.88
N LEU A 159 4.13 1.45 10.78
CA LEU A 159 3.64 2.26 9.67
C LEU A 159 2.45 3.12 10.09
N ARG A 160 2.47 4.39 9.69
CA ARG A 160 1.38 5.33 9.86
C ARG A 160 0.80 5.60 8.49
N VAL A 161 -0.40 5.10 8.23
CA VAL A 161 -1.17 5.45 7.03
C VAL A 161 -2.01 6.69 7.35
N GLU A 162 -2.31 7.54 6.39
CA GLU A 162 -3.29 8.64 6.49
C GLU A 162 -4.70 8.13 6.17
#